data_AF-A0A1F4DVI4-F1
#
_entry.id   AF-A0A1F4DVI4-F1
#
_cell.length_a   1.000
_cell.length_b   1.000
_cell.length_c   1.000
_cell.angle_alpha   90.00
_cell.angle_beta   90.00
_cell.angle_gamma   90.00
#
_symmetry.space_group_name_H-M   'P 1'
#
loop_
_entity.id
_entity.type
_entity.pdbx_description
1 polymer ?
#
loop_
_entity_poly.entity_id
_entity_poly.type
_entity_poly.pdbx_seq_one_letter_code
_entity_poly.pdbx_strand_id
1 'polypeptide(L)'
;MHRIVREFARFSALSFLIFGLIPLAFPAEGQPDMKLIEKGKKISLTVAGIGCAGCHGLYGEGDAGIGPYTRGVDLSKIKDAIRGIDQMRTLLGGKLDAQDIEAVAAYYSWLGQLQLVKTLVKRDRFIPDTVDIYPGTAVQLAIKNSSQFPRKFAGPDENTAEFEVPGSSAHDFVWRAPETEGTYTLRCVDCVVKGQQLTISVRKSAKRYPVPATKLPTLVAKAAPPQQPPSTAVADKRVIEYGRELFLHAGEVGCTACHGPYAEGDIGIGPYNRGFSERAIRDALKTVDAMAFLREKLTDVQISQVAAYYNWLGGLQLVKTQLVGGRFFPDSLAVRPGARIQLAVVNRNQTPVEVAGEEKMGIPGMKIAGHDYADSEWTAPNAEGSFTMRCMNCALTGGRLIIKVTKTAKAYTSPVQIK
;
A
#
# COMPACT_ATOMS: atom_id res chain seq x y z
N MET A 1 -6.31 68.47 -58.46
CA MET A 1 -5.37 69.60 -58.64
C MET A 1 -4.83 69.99 -57.28
N HIS A 2 -3.49 69.92 -57.09
CA HIS A 2 -2.67 70.65 -56.09
C HIS A 2 -2.91 70.34 -54.59
N ARG A 3 -1.95 70.36 -53.66
CA ARG A 3 -0.50 70.63 -53.67
C ARG A 3 0.11 70.12 -52.34
N ILE A 4 1.33 69.62 -52.45
CA ILE A 4 2.47 69.50 -51.51
C ILE A 4 2.53 70.56 -50.38
N VAL A 5 2.98 70.19 -49.15
CA VAL A 5 4.01 70.81 -48.24
C VAL A 5 4.17 69.85 -47.01
N ARG A 6 5.26 69.11 -46.72
CA ARG A 6 6.66 69.38 -46.20
C ARG A 6 6.78 70.14 -44.86
N GLU A 7 7.22 69.45 -43.79
CA GLU A 7 8.17 69.90 -42.73
C GLU A 7 8.45 68.72 -41.77
N PHE A 8 9.66 68.14 -41.66
CA PHE A 8 10.90 68.51 -40.94
C PHE A 8 10.78 68.66 -39.40
N ALA A 9 11.22 67.64 -38.64
CA ALA A 9 11.71 67.80 -37.28
C ALA A 9 12.71 66.69 -36.86
N ARG A 10 14.00 67.06 -36.94
CA ARG A 10 15.15 66.73 -36.06
C ARG A 10 15.14 65.37 -35.33
N PHE A 11 15.92 64.43 -35.86
CA PHE A 11 16.44 63.29 -35.11
C PHE A 11 17.61 63.73 -34.22
N SER A 12 17.45 63.57 -32.91
CA SER A 12 18.51 63.71 -31.92
C SER A 12 19.18 62.34 -31.75
N ALA A 13 20.50 62.29 -31.97
CA ALA A 13 21.32 61.11 -31.78
C ALA A 13 21.45 60.81 -30.29
N LEU A 14 20.64 59.87 -29.78
CA LEU A 14 20.84 59.29 -28.47
C LEU A 14 21.66 58.01 -28.62
N SER A 15 22.90 58.07 -28.14
CA SER A 15 23.80 56.92 -27.99
C SER A 15 23.13 55.82 -27.17
N PHE A 16 22.66 54.77 -27.84
CA PHE A 16 22.33 53.50 -27.20
C PHE A 16 23.64 52.79 -26.86
N LEU A 17 24.02 52.85 -25.59
CA LEU A 17 24.94 51.91 -24.97
C LEU A 17 24.35 50.51 -25.11
N ILE A 18 24.85 49.74 -26.09
CA ILE A 18 24.63 48.31 -26.22
C ILE A 18 25.36 47.66 -25.03
N PHE A 19 24.66 47.51 -23.90
CA PHE A 19 25.07 46.55 -22.89
C PHE A 19 24.93 45.17 -23.51
N GLY A 20 26.07 44.55 -23.85
CA GLY A 20 26.14 43.17 -24.27
C GLY A 20 25.54 42.28 -23.18
N LEU A 21 24.31 41.85 -23.40
CA LEU A 21 23.68 40.75 -22.66
C LEU A 21 24.47 39.49 -22.99
N ILE A 22 25.51 39.22 -22.20
CA ILE A 22 26.10 37.88 -22.13
C ILE A 22 24.99 36.99 -21.55
N PRO A 23 24.46 36.01 -22.30
CA PRO A 23 23.52 35.06 -21.73
C PRO A 23 24.26 34.28 -20.64
N LEU A 24 23.98 34.58 -19.38
CA LEU A 24 24.32 33.72 -18.26
C LEU A 24 23.51 32.44 -18.47
N ALA A 25 24.12 31.46 -19.13
CA ALA A 25 23.63 30.09 -19.15
C ALA A 25 23.73 29.56 -17.71
N PHE A 26 22.67 29.78 -16.93
CA PHE A 26 22.50 29.06 -15.69
C PHE A 26 22.52 27.56 -16.04
N PRO A 27 23.39 26.75 -15.42
CA PRO A 27 23.33 25.31 -15.63
C PRO A 27 21.91 24.88 -15.26
N ALA A 28 21.20 24.28 -16.21
CA ALA A 28 19.87 23.72 -15.98
C ALA A 28 19.98 22.82 -14.74
N GLU A 29 19.40 23.26 -13.62
CA GLU A 29 19.37 22.48 -12.39
C GLU A 29 18.87 21.08 -12.72
N GLY A 30 19.71 20.10 -12.39
CA GLY A 30 19.75 18.79 -13.02
C GLY A 30 18.37 18.16 -13.10
N GLN A 31 17.88 17.97 -14.32
CA GLN A 31 16.73 17.10 -14.52
C GLN A 31 17.04 15.72 -13.95
N PRO A 32 16.08 15.09 -13.25
CA PRO A 32 16.30 13.77 -12.69
C PRO A 32 16.66 12.79 -13.81
N ASP A 33 17.66 11.93 -13.56
CA ASP A 33 18.02 10.85 -14.49
C ASP A 33 16.88 9.83 -14.53
N MET A 34 15.98 9.99 -15.49
CA MET A 34 14.80 9.15 -15.63
C MET A 34 15.16 7.69 -15.90
N LYS A 35 16.30 7.40 -16.52
CA LYS A 35 16.75 6.01 -16.73
C LYS A 35 17.11 5.36 -15.39
N LEU A 36 17.80 6.10 -14.52
CA LEU A 36 18.14 5.62 -13.19
C LEU A 36 16.89 5.42 -12.32
N ILE A 37 15.92 6.35 -12.41
CA ILE A 37 14.63 6.25 -11.70
C ILE A 37 13.82 5.06 -12.20
N GLU A 38 13.73 4.82 -13.50
CA GLU A 38 13.03 3.67 -14.07
C GLU A 38 13.69 2.35 -13.68
N LYS A 39 15.04 2.29 -13.69
CA LYS A 39 15.79 1.15 -13.16
C LYS A 39 15.42 0.92 -11.68
N GLY A 40 15.41 1.97 -10.88
CA GLY A 40 15.04 1.94 -9.47
C GLY A 40 13.61 1.47 -9.23
N LYS A 41 12.64 1.97 -10.02
CA LYS A 41 11.24 1.53 -9.98
C LYS A 41 11.15 0.04 -10.27
N LYS A 42 11.79 -0.43 -11.34
CA LYS A 42 11.80 -1.86 -11.70
C LYS A 42 12.34 -2.72 -10.55
N ILE A 43 13.50 -2.36 -9.99
CA ILE A 43 14.11 -3.09 -8.88
C ILE A 43 13.20 -3.04 -7.64
N SER A 44 12.65 -1.88 -7.30
CA SER A 44 11.71 -1.70 -6.17
C SER A 44 10.46 -2.58 -6.32
N LEU A 45 10.04 -2.91 -7.55
CA LEU A 45 8.89 -3.78 -7.80
C LEU A 45 9.27 -5.27 -7.87
N THR A 46 10.52 -5.63 -8.18
CA THR A 46 10.85 -7.03 -8.54
C THR A 46 12.00 -7.65 -7.74
N VAL A 47 12.78 -6.89 -6.97
CA VAL A 47 13.95 -7.45 -6.25
C VAL A 47 13.51 -8.61 -5.35
N ALA A 48 14.30 -9.68 -5.35
CA ALA A 48 14.02 -10.89 -4.58
C ALA A 48 12.67 -11.57 -4.92
N GLY A 49 12.02 -11.22 -6.04
CA GLY A 49 10.72 -11.77 -6.46
C GLY A 49 9.50 -11.12 -5.80
N ILE A 50 9.70 -10.22 -4.84
CA ILE A 50 8.64 -9.54 -4.07
C ILE A 50 8.69 -8.02 -4.27
N GLY A 51 9.89 -7.49 -4.54
CA GLY A 51 10.14 -6.06 -4.55
C GLY A 51 10.18 -5.47 -3.14
N CYS A 52 10.69 -4.24 -3.05
CA CYS A 52 10.47 -3.38 -1.89
C CYS A 52 8.98 -3.03 -1.73
N ALA A 53 8.24 -2.95 -2.84
CA ALA A 53 6.82 -2.59 -2.85
C ALA A 53 5.92 -3.57 -2.06
N GLY A 54 6.29 -4.85 -1.97
CA GLY A 54 5.52 -5.84 -1.20
C GLY A 54 5.48 -5.55 0.31
N CYS A 55 6.49 -4.85 0.84
CA CYS A 55 6.53 -4.46 2.25
C CYS A 55 6.25 -2.97 2.46
N HIS A 56 6.71 -2.12 1.55
CA HIS A 56 6.68 -0.67 1.70
C HIS A 56 5.56 0.02 0.89
N GLY A 57 4.64 -0.76 0.32
CA GLY A 57 3.59 -0.27 -0.56
C GLY A 57 4.09 0.02 -1.98
N LEU A 58 3.17 -0.06 -2.95
CA LEU A 58 3.46 0.07 -4.38
C LEU A 58 4.15 1.39 -4.76
N TYR A 59 3.88 2.45 -4.00
CA TYR A 59 4.41 3.80 -4.20
C TYR A 59 5.21 4.27 -2.99
N GLY A 60 5.74 3.36 -2.17
CA GLY A 60 6.55 3.68 -0.99
C GLY A 60 5.78 4.36 0.15
N GLU A 61 4.45 4.29 0.14
CA GLU A 61 3.60 4.89 1.18
C GLU A 61 3.64 4.15 2.54
N GLY A 62 4.33 3.00 2.59
CA GLY A 62 4.29 2.05 3.69
C GLY A 62 3.11 1.09 3.57
N ASP A 63 3.28 -0.13 4.09
CA ASP A 63 2.17 -1.05 4.33
C ASP A 63 1.97 -1.25 5.83
N ALA A 64 0.71 -1.30 6.25
CA ALA A 64 0.33 -1.25 7.65
C ALA A 64 0.63 -2.57 8.36
N GLY A 65 1.85 -2.64 8.89
CA GLY A 65 2.36 -3.73 9.71
C GLY A 65 3.57 -4.44 9.11
N ILE A 66 3.99 -4.11 7.88
CA ILE A 66 5.15 -4.77 7.25
C ILE A 66 6.33 -3.79 7.12
N GLY A 67 6.20 -2.75 6.30
CA GLY A 67 7.28 -1.82 6.00
C GLY A 67 6.86 -0.37 6.17
N PRO A 68 7.71 0.50 6.77
CA PRO A 68 7.41 1.92 6.92
C PRO A 68 7.40 2.67 5.59
N TYR A 69 6.92 3.91 5.63
CA TYR A 69 6.98 4.88 4.53
C TYR A 69 8.42 5.11 4.04
N THR A 70 8.63 5.03 2.73
CA THR A 70 9.95 5.11 2.07
C THR A 70 10.08 6.23 1.05
N ARG A 71 9.04 7.02 0.75
CA ARG A 71 9.21 8.14 -0.19
C ARG A 71 10.14 9.20 0.40
N GLY A 72 11.10 9.65 -0.38
CA GLY A 72 12.09 10.65 0.02
C GLY A 72 13.23 10.13 0.89
N VAL A 73 13.33 8.81 1.11
CA VAL A 73 14.49 8.25 1.82
C VAL A 73 15.74 8.33 0.94
N ASP A 74 16.87 8.64 1.58
CA ASP A 74 18.17 8.72 0.90
C ASP A 74 18.88 7.35 0.85
N LEU A 75 19.99 7.29 0.11
CA LEU A 75 20.79 6.07 -0.02
C LEU A 75 21.36 5.59 1.30
N SER A 76 21.75 6.49 2.21
CA SER A 76 22.31 6.07 3.50
C SER A 76 21.26 5.28 4.26
N LYS A 77 20.04 5.81 4.38
CA LYS A 77 18.93 5.12 5.05
C LYS A 77 18.61 3.78 4.41
N ILE A 78 18.64 3.67 3.08
CA ILE A 78 18.41 2.40 2.39
C ILE A 78 19.54 1.41 2.70
N LYS A 79 20.81 1.83 2.60
CA LYS A 79 21.97 0.99 2.93
C LYS A 79 21.95 0.53 4.39
N ASP A 80 21.58 1.43 5.30
CA ASP A 80 21.49 1.15 6.73
C ASP A 80 20.35 0.16 7.01
N ALA A 81 19.19 0.34 6.37
CA ALA A 81 18.07 -0.57 6.49
C ALA A 81 18.40 -1.97 5.95
N ILE A 82 18.99 -2.08 4.75
CA ILE A 82 19.40 -3.37 4.16
C ILE A 82 20.41 -4.10 5.04
N ARG A 83 21.33 -3.39 5.71
CA ARG A 83 22.34 -4.00 6.59
C ARG A 83 21.80 -4.34 7.98
N GLY A 84 21.00 -3.44 8.55
CA GLY A 84 20.60 -3.44 9.95
C GLY A 84 19.29 -4.17 10.23
N ILE A 85 18.39 -4.29 9.25
CA ILE A 85 17.12 -5.00 9.41
C ILE A 85 17.31 -6.42 8.91
N ASP A 86 17.21 -7.39 9.82
CA ASP A 86 17.49 -8.80 9.53
C ASP A 86 16.67 -9.33 8.34
N GLN A 87 15.39 -8.98 8.25
CA GLN A 87 14.52 -9.36 7.13
C GLN A 87 15.03 -8.79 5.81
N MET A 88 15.42 -7.51 5.76
CA MET A 88 15.96 -6.90 4.54
C MET A 88 17.32 -7.50 4.18
N ARG A 89 18.19 -7.75 5.17
CA ARG A 89 19.50 -8.36 4.95
C ARG A 89 19.37 -9.77 4.38
N THR A 90 18.41 -10.53 4.88
CA THR A 90 18.18 -11.90 4.42
C THR A 90 17.54 -11.94 3.04
N LEU A 91 16.55 -11.07 2.76
CA LEU A 91 15.86 -11.03 1.47
C LEU A 91 16.71 -10.44 0.35
N LEU A 92 17.49 -9.41 0.66
CA LEU A 92 18.24 -8.61 -0.31
C LEU A 92 19.74 -8.88 -0.29
N GLY A 93 20.23 -9.63 0.70
CA GLY A 93 21.64 -9.99 0.86
C GLY A 93 22.19 -10.66 -0.38
N GLY A 94 23.11 -9.97 -1.07
CA GLY A 94 23.71 -10.45 -2.31
C GLY A 94 22.83 -10.37 -3.55
N LYS A 95 21.59 -9.85 -3.46
CA LYS A 95 20.68 -9.68 -4.60
C LYS A 95 20.70 -8.28 -5.21
N LEU A 96 21.18 -7.29 -4.45
CA LEU A 96 21.36 -5.92 -4.89
C LEU A 96 22.84 -5.59 -4.85
N ASP A 97 23.37 -5.14 -5.99
CA ASP A 97 24.68 -4.51 -6.01
C ASP A 97 24.58 -3.02 -5.60
N ALA A 98 25.72 -2.35 -5.57
CA ALA A 98 25.80 -0.97 -5.17
C ALA A 98 25.00 -0.02 -6.09
N GLN A 99 25.03 -0.26 -7.41
CA GLN A 99 24.32 0.56 -8.40
C GLN A 99 22.80 0.31 -8.35
N ASP A 100 22.38 -0.89 -7.99
CA ASP A 100 20.98 -1.21 -7.79
C ASP A 100 20.39 -0.48 -6.59
N ILE A 101 21.12 -0.45 -5.47
CA ILE A 101 20.71 0.32 -4.29
C ILE A 101 20.65 1.83 -4.62
N GLU A 102 21.59 2.34 -5.42
CA GLU A 102 21.55 3.72 -5.91
C GLU A 102 20.33 4.02 -6.78
N ALA A 103 20.00 3.12 -7.71
CA ALA A 103 18.82 3.27 -8.54
C ALA A 103 17.55 3.30 -7.67
N VAL A 104 17.44 2.39 -6.70
CA VAL A 104 16.31 2.36 -5.74
C VAL A 104 16.25 3.66 -4.92
N ALA A 105 17.40 4.18 -4.48
CA ALA A 105 17.46 5.46 -3.77
C ALA A 105 17.02 6.65 -4.64
N ALA A 106 17.44 6.69 -5.91
CA ALA A 106 17.01 7.70 -6.87
C ALA A 106 15.49 7.65 -7.08
N TYR A 107 14.92 6.45 -7.23
CA TYR A 107 13.47 6.26 -7.35
C TYR A 107 12.72 6.74 -6.12
N TYR A 108 13.11 6.32 -4.91
CA TYR A 108 12.42 6.76 -3.70
C TYR A 108 12.61 8.24 -3.41
N SER A 109 13.78 8.83 -3.70
CA SER A 109 13.99 10.27 -3.62
C SER A 109 13.06 11.03 -4.56
N TRP A 110 12.93 10.57 -5.82
CA TRP A 110 11.99 11.12 -6.79
C TRP A 110 10.53 11.02 -6.31
N LEU A 111 10.11 9.87 -5.79
CA LEU A 111 8.78 9.73 -5.17
C LEU A 111 8.55 10.71 -4.01
N GLY A 112 9.59 11.05 -3.25
CA GLY A 112 9.52 12.04 -2.17
C GLY A 112 9.20 13.45 -2.65
N GLN A 113 9.44 13.76 -3.93
CA GLN A 113 9.13 15.06 -4.53
C GLN A 113 7.67 15.15 -5.02
N LEU A 114 6.94 14.04 -5.00
CA LEU A 114 5.59 13.94 -5.54
C LEU A 114 4.58 13.72 -4.41
N GLN A 115 3.55 14.57 -4.35
CA GLN A 115 2.39 14.30 -3.50
C GLN A 115 1.64 13.08 -4.05
N LEU A 116 1.53 12.01 -3.26
CA LEU A 116 0.77 10.83 -3.65
C LEU A 116 -0.73 11.06 -3.44
N VAL A 117 -1.51 10.91 -4.51
CA VAL A 117 -2.98 10.88 -4.48
C VAL A 117 -3.43 9.52 -4.97
N LYS A 118 -4.06 8.73 -4.08
CA LYS A 118 -4.62 7.42 -4.43
C LYS A 118 -6.13 7.51 -4.55
N THR A 119 -6.68 6.89 -5.58
CA THR A 119 -8.12 6.66 -5.71
C THR A 119 -8.42 5.22 -6.10
N LEU A 120 -9.46 4.67 -5.50
CA LEU A 120 -10.02 3.36 -5.80
C LEU A 120 -11.29 3.54 -6.63
N VAL A 121 -11.32 2.92 -7.80
CA VAL A 121 -12.51 2.82 -8.63
C VAL A 121 -13.21 1.52 -8.28
N LYS A 122 -14.34 1.62 -7.55
CA LYS A 122 -15.14 0.48 -7.10
C LYS A 122 -16.59 0.66 -7.49
N ARG A 123 -17.12 -0.29 -8.25
CA ARG A 123 -18.47 -0.22 -8.84
C ARG A 123 -18.66 1.12 -9.57
N ASP A 124 -17.67 1.46 -10.40
CA ASP A 124 -17.65 2.66 -11.23
C ASP A 124 -17.71 3.99 -10.45
N ARG A 125 -17.31 3.99 -9.18
CA ARG A 125 -17.20 5.19 -8.34
C ARG A 125 -15.78 5.37 -7.82
N PHE A 126 -15.30 6.61 -7.81
CA PHE A 126 -14.01 6.99 -7.24
C PHE A 126 -14.10 7.08 -5.72
N ILE A 127 -13.06 6.60 -5.02
CA ILE A 127 -12.96 6.62 -3.56
C ILE A 127 -11.51 6.94 -3.17
N PRO A 128 -11.22 8.13 -2.62
CA PRO A 128 -12.12 9.28 -2.53
C PRO A 128 -12.49 9.81 -3.92
N ASP A 129 -13.59 10.55 -3.98
CA ASP A 129 -14.10 11.27 -5.16
C ASP A 129 -13.72 12.76 -5.16
N THR A 130 -13.12 13.26 -4.08
CA THR A 130 -12.60 14.63 -4.00
C THR A 130 -11.24 14.68 -3.30
N VAL A 131 -10.32 15.52 -3.79
CA VAL A 131 -9.05 15.85 -3.12
C VAL A 131 -8.70 17.32 -3.30
N ASP A 132 -7.91 17.86 -2.38
CA ASP A 132 -7.38 19.23 -2.45
C ASP A 132 -5.87 19.24 -2.63
N ILE A 133 -5.39 20.07 -3.56
CA ILE A 133 -3.98 20.17 -3.93
C ILE A 133 -3.54 21.63 -3.88
N TYR A 134 -2.33 21.88 -3.40
CA TYR A 134 -1.75 23.22 -3.42
C TYR A 134 -1.23 23.56 -4.84
N PRO A 135 -1.38 24.80 -5.33
CA PRO A 135 -0.89 25.20 -6.66
C PRO A 135 0.59 24.86 -6.91
N GLY A 136 0.93 24.47 -8.14
CA GLY A 136 2.31 24.12 -8.54
C GLY A 136 2.83 22.76 -8.06
N THR A 137 2.07 22.07 -7.18
CA THR A 137 2.48 20.78 -6.61
C THR A 137 2.60 19.70 -7.69
N ALA A 138 3.72 18.97 -7.69
CA ALA A 138 3.85 17.75 -8.49
C ALA A 138 3.13 16.59 -7.77
N VAL A 139 2.23 15.93 -8.46
CA VAL A 139 1.34 14.89 -7.92
C VAL A 139 1.60 13.58 -8.64
N GLN A 140 1.72 12.49 -7.89
CA GLN A 140 1.58 11.14 -8.42
C GLN A 140 0.13 10.72 -8.24
N LEU A 141 -0.62 10.65 -9.34
CA LEU A 141 -2.00 10.19 -9.35
C LEU A 141 -2.01 8.68 -9.57
N ALA A 142 -2.40 7.92 -8.56
CA ALA A 142 -2.47 6.46 -8.59
C ALA A 142 -3.92 5.97 -8.53
N ILE A 143 -4.30 5.16 -9.51
CA ILE A 143 -5.68 4.75 -9.76
C ILE A 143 -5.76 3.24 -9.70
N LYS A 144 -6.60 2.72 -8.81
CA LYS A 144 -6.83 1.29 -8.66
C LYS A 144 -8.19 0.91 -9.23
N ASN A 145 -8.22 0.07 -10.26
CA ASN A 145 -9.45 -0.50 -10.80
C ASN A 145 -9.78 -1.79 -10.05
N SER A 146 -10.84 -1.78 -9.24
CA SER A 146 -11.27 -3.00 -8.51
C SER A 146 -12.30 -3.85 -9.26
N SER A 147 -12.70 -3.43 -10.46
CA SER A 147 -13.53 -4.29 -11.32
C SER A 147 -12.67 -5.38 -11.96
N GLN A 148 -13.30 -6.46 -12.41
CA GLN A 148 -12.60 -7.53 -13.14
C GLN A 148 -12.32 -7.18 -14.61
N PHE A 149 -12.86 -6.06 -15.09
CA PHE A 149 -12.78 -5.63 -16.48
C PHE A 149 -11.85 -4.41 -16.61
N PRO A 150 -11.17 -4.24 -17.75
CA PRO A 150 -10.45 -3.01 -18.03
C PRO A 150 -11.41 -1.80 -18.02
N ARG A 151 -10.88 -0.64 -17.64
CA ARG A 151 -11.59 0.64 -17.63
C ARG A 151 -10.73 1.73 -18.24
N LYS A 152 -11.37 2.64 -18.98
CA LYS A 152 -10.72 3.80 -19.59
C LYS A 152 -10.91 5.05 -18.76
N PHE A 153 -9.84 5.81 -18.62
CA PHE A 153 -9.79 7.04 -17.85
C PHE A 153 -9.24 8.16 -18.70
N ALA A 154 -9.75 9.38 -18.46
CA ALA A 154 -9.19 10.60 -19.02
C ALA A 154 -8.73 11.48 -17.86
N GLY A 155 -7.52 12.02 -17.98
CA GLY A 155 -6.87 12.74 -16.91
C GLY A 155 -7.44 14.13 -16.61
N PRO A 156 -6.83 14.84 -15.65
CA PRO A 156 -7.30 16.12 -15.13
C PRO A 156 -7.25 17.29 -16.11
N ASP A 157 -6.48 17.18 -17.20
CA ASP A 157 -6.31 18.22 -18.22
C ASP A 157 -6.33 17.62 -19.63
N GLU A 158 -6.40 18.50 -20.64
CA GLU A 158 -6.42 18.15 -22.06
C GLU A 158 -5.13 17.48 -22.57
N ASN A 159 -4.03 17.63 -21.82
CA ASN A 159 -2.73 17.04 -22.17
C ASN A 159 -2.60 15.60 -21.68
N THR A 160 -3.46 15.18 -20.74
CA THR A 160 -3.46 13.81 -20.25
C THR A 160 -4.31 12.95 -21.19
N ALA A 161 -3.64 12.23 -22.09
CA ALA A 161 -4.29 11.28 -22.99
C ALA A 161 -5.14 10.25 -22.23
N GLU A 162 -6.17 9.72 -22.89
CA GLU A 162 -6.92 8.59 -22.34
C GLU A 162 -6.01 7.38 -22.14
N PHE A 163 -6.21 6.67 -21.03
CA PHE A 163 -5.45 5.47 -20.70
C PHE A 163 -6.38 4.39 -20.15
N GLU A 164 -5.97 3.15 -20.31
CA GLU A 164 -6.69 1.98 -19.83
C GLU A 164 -6.02 1.40 -18.59
N VAL A 165 -6.82 1.08 -17.57
CA VAL A 165 -6.35 0.34 -16.38
C VAL A 165 -7.00 -1.04 -16.41
N PRO A 166 -6.20 -2.12 -16.52
CA PRO A 166 -6.72 -3.48 -16.47
C PRO A 166 -7.54 -3.76 -15.21
N GLY A 167 -8.44 -4.74 -15.31
CA GLY A 167 -9.21 -5.21 -14.15
C GLY A 167 -8.31 -5.69 -13.03
N SER A 168 -8.70 -5.42 -11.78
CA SER A 168 -7.95 -5.75 -10.56
C SER A 168 -6.51 -5.23 -10.53
N SER A 169 -6.20 -4.20 -11.32
CA SER A 169 -4.87 -3.63 -11.45
C SER A 169 -4.82 -2.15 -11.03
N ALA A 170 -3.65 -1.55 -11.13
CA ALA A 170 -3.43 -0.13 -10.86
C ALA A 170 -2.58 0.51 -11.96
N HIS A 171 -2.77 1.82 -12.13
CA HIS A 171 -1.94 2.65 -13.00
C HIS A 171 -1.60 3.96 -12.28
N ASP A 172 -0.42 4.50 -12.54
CA ASP A 172 0.03 5.77 -11.99
C ASP A 172 0.68 6.66 -13.04
N PHE A 173 0.49 7.97 -12.91
CA PHE A 173 1.16 8.97 -13.71
C PHE A 173 1.47 10.23 -12.89
N VAL A 174 2.39 11.04 -13.39
CA VAL A 174 2.74 12.31 -12.77
C VAL A 174 1.96 13.44 -13.43
N TRP A 175 1.32 14.25 -12.61
CA TRP A 175 0.59 15.44 -13.02
C TRP A 175 1.08 16.64 -12.19
N ARG A 176 1.30 17.78 -12.82
CA ARG A 176 1.67 19.01 -12.10
C ARG A 176 0.43 19.88 -11.97
N ALA A 177 0.01 20.13 -10.72
CA ALA A 177 -1.09 21.04 -10.45
C ALA A 177 -0.76 22.44 -11.00
N PRO A 178 -1.68 23.09 -11.74
CA PRO A 178 -1.45 24.44 -12.22
C PRO A 178 -1.18 25.45 -11.10
N GLU A 179 -0.50 26.55 -11.45
CA GLU A 179 -0.21 27.64 -10.51
C GLU A 179 -1.46 28.44 -10.12
N THR A 180 -2.52 28.36 -10.94
CA THR A 180 -3.80 29.01 -10.70
C THR A 180 -4.78 28.07 -10.02
N GLU A 181 -5.58 28.62 -9.09
CA GLU A 181 -6.66 27.88 -8.45
C GLU A 181 -7.71 27.46 -9.47
N GLY A 182 -8.32 26.30 -9.26
CA GLY A 182 -9.30 25.75 -10.19
C GLY A 182 -9.73 24.33 -9.82
N THR A 183 -10.67 23.80 -10.60
CA THR A 183 -11.20 22.45 -10.43
C THR A 183 -10.84 21.61 -11.64
N TYR A 184 -10.23 20.46 -11.38
CA TYR A 184 -9.79 19.50 -12.40
C TYR A 184 -10.43 18.14 -12.12
N THR A 185 -10.53 17.29 -13.14
CA THR A 185 -11.31 16.05 -13.01
C THR A 185 -10.62 14.88 -13.67
N LEU A 186 -10.37 13.83 -12.90
CA LEU A 186 -10.07 12.52 -13.46
C LEU A 186 -11.39 11.76 -13.63
N ARG A 187 -11.73 11.38 -14.86
CA ARG A 187 -13.02 10.76 -15.18
C ARG A 187 -12.86 9.35 -15.72
N CYS A 188 -13.82 8.48 -15.42
CA CYS A 188 -13.93 7.17 -16.06
C CYS A 188 -14.82 7.29 -17.31
N VAL A 189 -14.24 7.03 -18.48
CA VAL A 189 -14.86 7.32 -19.79
C VAL A 189 -15.90 6.25 -20.14
N ASP A 190 -15.62 4.99 -19.82
CA ASP A 190 -16.42 3.81 -20.18
C ASP A 190 -17.14 3.17 -18.98
N CYS A 191 -17.15 3.84 -17.83
CA CYS A 191 -17.92 3.42 -16.67
C CYS A 191 -19.43 3.43 -16.96
N VAL A 192 -20.15 2.51 -16.32
CA VAL A 192 -21.61 2.39 -16.41
C VAL A 192 -22.28 3.56 -15.70
N VAL A 193 -21.78 3.90 -14.51
CA VAL A 193 -22.27 5.07 -13.75
C VAL A 193 -21.70 6.33 -14.37
N LYS A 194 -22.57 7.12 -15.03
CA LYS A 194 -22.20 8.39 -15.66
C LYS A 194 -21.96 9.49 -14.63
N GLY A 195 -21.09 10.45 -14.99
CA GLY A 195 -20.77 11.61 -14.16
C GLY A 195 -19.90 11.33 -12.93
N GLN A 196 -19.41 10.10 -12.75
CA GLN A 196 -18.47 9.77 -11.68
C GLN A 196 -17.06 10.21 -12.05
N GLN A 197 -16.46 11.01 -11.19
CA GLN A 197 -15.13 11.58 -11.38
C GLN A 197 -14.45 11.77 -10.02
N LEU A 198 -13.12 11.72 -10.02
CA LEU A 198 -12.32 12.30 -8.95
C LEU A 198 -12.16 13.80 -9.24
N THR A 199 -12.72 14.63 -8.37
CA THR A 199 -12.59 16.08 -8.40
C THR A 199 -11.33 16.51 -7.64
N ILE A 200 -10.44 17.22 -8.33
CA ILE A 200 -9.18 17.73 -7.80
C ILE A 200 -9.29 19.24 -7.71
N SER A 201 -9.43 19.75 -6.48
CA SER A 201 -9.51 21.20 -6.23
C SER A 201 -8.11 21.76 -5.98
N VAL A 202 -7.59 22.55 -6.90
CA VAL A 202 -6.33 23.28 -6.72
C VAL A 202 -6.63 24.58 -6.01
N ARG A 203 -6.17 24.72 -4.77
CA ARG A 203 -6.47 25.89 -3.91
C ARG A 203 -5.33 26.23 -2.96
N LYS A 204 -5.07 27.52 -2.76
CA LYS A 204 -4.05 28.05 -1.84
C LYS A 204 -4.35 27.72 -0.37
N SER A 205 -5.61 27.42 -0.04
CA SER A 205 -6.01 26.93 1.28
C SER A 205 -5.70 25.45 1.51
N ALA A 206 -5.33 24.68 0.46
CA ALA A 206 -4.89 23.31 0.63
C ALA A 206 -3.55 23.26 1.39
N LYS A 207 -3.31 22.15 2.10
CA LYS A 207 -2.03 21.95 2.79
C LYS A 207 -0.91 21.80 1.77
N ARG A 208 0.15 22.60 1.90
CA ARG A 208 1.38 22.45 1.08
C ARG A 208 2.00 21.08 1.32
N TYR A 209 2.38 20.41 0.23
CA TYR A 209 3.15 19.17 0.31
C TYR A 209 4.61 19.50 0.67
N PRO A 210 5.14 18.99 1.79
CA PRO A 210 6.53 19.24 2.16
C PRO A 210 7.44 18.36 1.31
N VAL A 211 8.19 18.96 0.39
CA VAL A 211 9.22 18.26 -0.39
C VAL A 211 10.46 18.06 0.49
N PRO A 212 10.93 16.83 0.72
CA PRO A 212 12.16 16.58 1.47
C PRO A 212 13.38 17.16 0.75
N ALA A 213 14.29 17.80 1.50
CA ALA A 213 15.57 18.24 0.98
C ALA A 213 16.54 17.04 0.91
N THR A 214 16.52 16.26 -0.17
CA THR A 214 17.42 15.10 -0.33
C THR A 214 18.55 15.38 -1.33
N LYS A 215 19.81 15.08 -0.95
CA LYS A 215 20.99 15.08 -1.85
C LYS A 215 21.23 13.66 -2.40
N LEU A 216 21.56 13.54 -3.69
CA LEU A 216 21.85 12.26 -4.35
C LEU A 216 23.25 11.71 -3.95
N PRO A 217 23.49 10.38 -3.98
CA PRO A 217 24.57 9.74 -3.23
C PRO A 217 25.64 8.98 -4.08
N THR A 218 26.74 8.49 -3.45
CA THR A 218 27.96 7.90 -4.08
C THR A 218 28.52 6.65 -3.29
N LEU A 219 29.25 5.69 -3.92
CA LEU A 219 29.48 4.26 -3.47
C LEU A 219 30.85 3.84 -2.86
N VAL A 220 30.86 2.87 -1.88
CA VAL A 220 31.91 1.79 -1.59
C VAL A 220 31.30 0.62 -0.74
N ALA A 221 31.84 -0.63 -0.80
CA ALA A 221 31.27 -1.93 -0.29
C ALA A 221 32.25 -2.92 0.43
N LYS A 222 31.76 -3.86 1.30
CA LYS A 222 32.04 -5.36 1.41
C LYS A 222 31.36 -6.06 2.65
N ALA A 223 31.15 -7.40 2.63
CA ALA A 223 30.47 -8.25 3.67
C ALA A 223 31.00 -9.73 3.80
N ALA A 224 30.45 -10.55 4.75
CA ALA A 224 30.76 -11.98 5.11
C ALA A 224 29.51 -12.82 5.62
N PRO A 225 29.57 -14.19 5.85
CA PRO A 225 28.41 -15.16 5.83
C PRO A 225 28.06 -16.03 7.12
N PRO A 226 27.07 -17.01 7.09
CA PRO A 226 26.29 -17.57 8.26
C PRO A 226 26.18 -19.15 8.42
N GLN A 227 25.28 -19.69 9.31
CA GLN A 227 24.91 -21.15 9.52
C GLN A 227 23.50 -21.48 10.18
N GLN A 228 23.09 -22.78 10.29
CA GLN A 228 21.73 -23.45 10.36
C GLN A 228 21.26 -24.18 11.69
N PRO A 229 20.00 -24.77 11.80
CA PRO A 229 19.32 -25.29 13.03
C PRO A 229 18.71 -26.76 13.01
N PRO A 230 17.98 -27.24 14.08
CA PRO A 230 17.13 -28.49 14.02
C PRO A 230 15.78 -28.62 14.84
N SER A 231 14.88 -29.54 14.37
CA SER A 231 13.94 -30.61 14.90
C SER A 231 12.87 -30.51 16.06
N THR A 232 11.89 -31.47 16.06
CA THR A 232 10.44 -31.47 16.49
C THR A 232 9.92 -32.55 17.51
N ALA A 233 8.78 -32.29 18.23
CA ALA A 233 7.45 -32.99 18.17
C ALA A 233 6.53 -32.94 19.46
N VAL A 234 5.36 -32.26 19.37
CA VAL A 234 4.02 -32.43 20.05
C VAL A 234 3.05 -31.77 19.07
N ALA A 235 1.93 -32.37 18.66
CA ALA A 235 1.60 -32.35 17.22
C ALA A 235 0.20 -31.89 16.72
N ASP A 236 -0.72 -31.25 17.46
CA ASP A 236 -1.96 -30.70 16.82
C ASP A 236 -2.12 -29.19 16.96
N LYS A 237 -2.37 -28.66 18.17
CA LYS A 237 -2.31 -27.19 18.39
C LYS A 237 -0.95 -26.63 17.99
N ARG A 238 0.12 -27.34 18.35
CA ARG A 238 1.48 -26.98 17.96
C ARG A 238 1.73 -27.13 16.46
N VAL A 239 1.02 -28.01 15.75
CA VAL A 239 1.08 -28.08 14.27
C VAL A 239 0.36 -26.89 13.65
N ILE A 240 -0.78 -26.46 14.20
CA ILE A 240 -1.47 -25.24 13.77
C ILE A 240 -0.64 -24.00 14.10
N GLU A 241 -0.07 -23.91 15.30
CA GLU A 241 0.80 -22.81 15.72
C GLU A 241 2.08 -22.80 14.87
N TYR A 242 2.72 -23.94 14.63
CA TYR A 242 3.88 -23.98 13.76
C TYR A 242 3.51 -23.72 12.30
N GLY A 243 2.36 -24.18 11.83
CA GLY A 243 1.78 -23.84 10.53
C GLY A 243 1.50 -22.34 10.40
N ARG A 244 1.05 -21.69 11.48
CA ARG A 244 0.93 -20.23 11.58
C ARG A 244 2.30 -19.58 11.50
N GLU A 245 3.30 -20.04 12.26
CA GLU A 245 4.66 -19.49 12.19
C GLU A 245 5.25 -19.62 10.78
N LEU A 246 5.07 -20.77 10.12
CA LEU A 246 5.42 -20.95 8.71
C LEU A 246 4.62 -20.01 7.81
N PHE A 247 3.31 -19.83 8.04
CA PHE A 247 2.53 -18.87 7.28
C PHE A 247 3.04 -17.43 7.45
N LEU A 248 3.51 -17.05 8.64
CA LEU A 248 4.07 -15.74 8.93
C LEU A 248 5.51 -15.57 8.41
N HIS A 249 6.29 -16.66 8.29
CA HIS A 249 7.75 -16.57 8.14
C HIS A 249 8.38 -17.54 7.11
N ALA A 250 7.61 -18.38 6.41
CA ALA A 250 8.12 -19.31 5.41
C ALA A 250 8.94 -18.58 4.34
N GLY A 251 10.13 -19.12 4.06
CA GLY A 251 11.08 -18.49 3.14
C GLY A 251 11.48 -17.07 3.56
N GLU A 252 11.44 -16.76 4.86
CA GLU A 252 11.82 -15.48 5.50
C GLU A 252 10.89 -14.29 5.16
N VAL A 253 9.86 -14.53 4.34
CA VAL A 253 8.85 -13.55 3.91
C VAL A 253 7.51 -13.83 4.58
N GLY A 254 7.20 -15.12 4.74
CA GLY A 254 5.84 -15.56 5.03
C GLY A 254 4.93 -15.51 3.81
N CYS A 255 3.83 -16.22 3.91
CA CYS A 255 2.73 -16.12 2.96
C CYS A 255 1.90 -14.84 3.19
N THR A 256 2.00 -14.22 4.37
CA THR A 256 1.25 -13.00 4.73
C THR A 256 1.54 -11.81 3.83
N ALA A 257 2.76 -11.70 3.30
CA ALA A 257 3.16 -10.60 2.41
C ALA A 257 2.27 -10.51 1.16
N CYS A 258 1.74 -11.64 0.69
CA CYS A 258 0.86 -11.69 -0.48
C CYS A 258 -0.60 -11.92 -0.09
N HIS A 259 -0.84 -12.77 0.91
CA HIS A 259 -2.17 -13.25 1.26
C HIS A 259 -2.81 -12.53 2.45
N GLY A 260 -2.14 -11.50 2.99
CA GLY A 260 -2.57 -10.81 4.20
C GLY A 260 -2.33 -11.62 5.48
N PRO A 261 -2.42 -10.96 6.65
CA PRO A 261 -2.10 -11.57 7.95
C PRO A 261 -3.01 -12.71 8.37
N TYR A 262 -4.17 -12.88 7.73
CA TYR A 262 -5.16 -13.90 8.02
C TYR A 262 -5.59 -14.68 6.77
N ALA A 263 -4.73 -14.74 5.75
CA ALA A 263 -5.01 -15.43 4.49
C ALA A 263 -6.26 -14.89 3.75
N GLU A 264 -6.65 -13.65 4.04
CA GLU A 264 -7.81 -13.00 3.44
C GLU A 264 -7.58 -12.54 1.99
N GLY A 265 -6.34 -12.66 1.51
CA GLY A 265 -5.84 -12.07 0.28
C GLY A 265 -5.49 -10.61 0.47
N ASP A 266 -4.40 -10.16 -0.14
CA ASP A 266 -4.18 -8.72 -0.36
C ASP A 266 -4.60 -8.34 -1.78
N ILE A 267 -5.23 -7.17 -1.90
CA ILE A 267 -5.89 -6.72 -3.13
C ILE A 267 -4.83 -6.48 -4.20
N GLY A 268 -4.59 -7.49 -5.04
CA GLY A 268 -3.72 -7.42 -6.23
C GLY A 268 -2.39 -8.16 -6.11
N ILE A 269 -2.09 -8.82 -4.98
CA ILE A 269 -0.86 -9.60 -4.81
C ILE A 269 -1.18 -11.09 -4.69
N GLY A 270 -1.87 -11.50 -3.63
CA GLY A 270 -2.25 -12.90 -3.39
C GLY A 270 -3.76 -13.07 -3.20
N PRO A 271 -4.38 -14.13 -3.76
CA PRO A 271 -5.80 -14.39 -3.55
C PRO A 271 -6.11 -14.82 -2.10
N TYR A 272 -7.38 -14.76 -1.73
CA TYR A 272 -7.90 -15.37 -0.51
C TYR A 272 -7.62 -16.87 -0.50
N ASN A 273 -7.04 -17.39 0.58
CA ASN A 273 -6.64 -18.80 0.68
C ASN A 273 -6.98 -19.49 2.02
N ARG A 274 -7.85 -18.89 2.84
CA ARG A 274 -8.39 -19.59 4.02
C ARG A 274 -9.15 -20.84 3.59
N GLY A 275 -8.86 -21.97 4.22
CA GLY A 275 -9.46 -23.27 3.92
C GLY A 275 -8.83 -24.02 2.75
N PHE A 276 -7.73 -23.54 2.18
CA PHE A 276 -7.04 -24.26 1.11
C PHE A 276 -6.49 -25.61 1.61
N SER A 277 -6.63 -26.64 0.78
CA SER A 277 -6.09 -27.96 1.06
C SER A 277 -4.59 -28.01 0.81
N GLU A 278 -3.91 -29.01 1.40
CA GLU A 278 -2.49 -29.25 1.14
C GLU A 278 -2.19 -29.40 -0.35
N ARG A 279 -3.06 -30.11 -1.09
CA ARG A 279 -2.96 -30.24 -2.54
C ARG A 279 -3.00 -28.88 -3.24
N ALA A 280 -3.96 -28.02 -2.88
CA ALA A 280 -4.07 -26.68 -3.48
C ALA A 280 -2.82 -25.83 -3.22
N ILE A 281 -2.21 -25.95 -2.03
CA ILE A 281 -0.95 -25.26 -1.70
C ILE A 281 0.20 -25.80 -2.55
N ARG A 282 0.32 -27.13 -2.69
CA ARG A 282 1.35 -27.75 -3.54
C ARG A 282 1.21 -27.34 -5.00
N ASP A 283 -0.01 -27.36 -5.52
CA ASP A 283 -0.30 -26.96 -6.89
C ASP A 283 0.04 -25.47 -7.10
N ALA A 284 -0.33 -24.60 -6.15
CA ALA A 284 0.02 -23.18 -6.19
C ALA A 284 1.54 -22.97 -6.12
N LEU A 285 2.25 -23.63 -5.20
CA LEU A 285 3.70 -23.58 -5.12
C LEU A 285 4.33 -23.98 -6.45
N LYS A 286 3.81 -25.02 -7.11
CA LYS A 286 4.32 -25.53 -8.40
C LYS A 286 4.01 -24.63 -9.61
N THR A 287 2.88 -23.92 -9.61
CA THR A 287 2.35 -23.25 -10.81
C THR A 287 2.39 -21.74 -10.76
N VAL A 288 2.44 -21.15 -9.56
CA VAL A 288 2.51 -19.69 -9.39
C VAL A 288 3.98 -19.28 -9.30
N ASP A 289 4.47 -18.60 -10.33
CA ASP A 289 5.89 -18.20 -10.42
C ASP A 289 6.33 -17.31 -9.25
N ALA A 290 5.45 -16.42 -8.76
CA ALA A 290 5.71 -15.60 -7.59
C ALA A 290 5.94 -16.42 -6.30
N MET A 291 5.47 -17.67 -6.25
CA MET A 291 5.67 -18.59 -5.12
C MET A 291 6.85 -19.54 -5.33
N ALA A 292 7.55 -19.47 -6.48
CA ALA A 292 8.60 -20.43 -6.84
C ALA A 292 9.75 -20.47 -5.81
N PHE A 293 10.06 -19.33 -5.20
CA PHE A 293 11.11 -19.23 -4.17
C PHE A 293 10.81 -20.05 -2.90
N LEU A 294 9.55 -20.42 -2.67
CA LEU A 294 9.14 -21.25 -1.53
C LEU A 294 9.22 -22.76 -1.82
N ARG A 295 9.26 -23.19 -3.10
CA ARG A 295 9.23 -24.61 -3.50
C ARG A 295 10.32 -25.44 -2.83
N GLU A 296 11.50 -24.87 -2.70
CA GLU A 296 12.68 -25.52 -2.12
C GLU A 296 12.90 -25.15 -0.65
N LYS A 297 12.10 -24.23 -0.11
CA LYS A 297 12.22 -23.72 1.26
C LYS A 297 11.27 -24.42 2.23
N LEU A 298 10.17 -24.95 1.73
CA LEU A 298 9.20 -25.70 2.52
C LEU A 298 9.33 -27.19 2.23
N THR A 299 9.56 -27.97 3.29
CA THR A 299 9.48 -29.43 3.22
C THR A 299 8.02 -29.88 3.11
N ASP A 300 7.80 -31.14 2.71
CA ASP A 300 6.46 -31.72 2.65
C ASP A 300 5.71 -31.63 3.99
N VAL A 301 6.42 -31.82 5.10
CA VAL A 301 5.87 -31.69 6.46
C VAL A 301 5.44 -30.24 6.73
N GLN A 302 6.27 -29.26 6.36
CA GLN A 302 5.95 -27.84 6.54
C GLN A 302 4.75 -27.41 5.69
N ILE A 303 4.65 -27.89 4.45
CA ILE A 303 3.50 -27.62 3.60
C ILE A 303 2.22 -28.19 4.24
N SER A 304 2.27 -29.40 4.79
CA SER A 304 1.14 -30.01 5.50
C SER A 304 0.73 -29.21 6.74
N GLN A 305 1.71 -28.65 7.48
CA GLN A 305 1.44 -27.80 8.65
C GLN A 305 0.80 -26.46 8.25
N VAL A 306 1.25 -25.81 7.18
CA VAL A 306 0.58 -24.63 6.62
C VAL A 306 -0.85 -24.96 6.18
N ALA A 307 -1.06 -26.13 5.57
CA ALA A 307 -2.39 -26.61 5.20
C ALA A 307 -3.32 -26.79 6.41
N ALA A 308 -2.80 -27.35 7.52
CA ALA A 308 -3.53 -27.47 8.77
C ALA A 308 -3.95 -26.10 9.31
N TYR A 309 -3.05 -25.11 9.27
CA TYR A 309 -3.36 -23.73 9.64
C TYR A 309 -4.42 -23.10 8.71
N TYR A 310 -4.32 -23.29 7.38
CA TYR A 310 -5.33 -22.82 6.43
C TYR A 310 -6.70 -23.45 6.67
N ASN A 311 -6.75 -24.75 6.94
CA ASN A 311 -7.99 -25.43 7.27
C ASN A 311 -8.61 -24.86 8.56
N TRP A 312 -7.79 -24.62 9.59
CA TRP A 312 -8.23 -23.95 10.82
C TRP A 312 -8.82 -22.56 10.53
N LEU A 313 -8.13 -21.72 9.76
CA LEU A 313 -8.64 -20.41 9.33
C LEU A 313 -9.94 -20.52 8.52
N GLY A 314 -10.06 -21.53 7.66
CA GLY A 314 -11.26 -21.79 6.85
C GLY A 314 -12.49 -22.12 7.68
N GLY A 315 -12.31 -22.67 8.89
CA GLY A 315 -13.38 -22.93 9.85
C GLY A 315 -13.88 -21.69 10.59
N LEU A 316 -13.19 -20.56 10.49
CA LEU A 316 -13.49 -19.31 11.20
C LEU A 316 -13.98 -18.22 10.25
N GLN A 317 -15.11 -17.60 10.57
CA GLN A 317 -15.55 -16.38 9.92
C GLN A 317 -14.59 -15.23 10.27
N LEU A 318 -13.83 -14.71 9.31
CA LEU A 318 -13.01 -13.52 9.54
C LEU A 318 -13.89 -12.29 9.70
N VAL A 319 -13.74 -11.61 10.84
CA VAL A 319 -14.41 -10.37 11.17
C VAL A 319 -13.33 -9.33 11.42
N LYS A 320 -13.13 -8.41 10.48
CA LYS A 320 -12.07 -7.40 10.54
C LYS A 320 -12.64 -6.01 10.81
N THR A 321 -12.03 -5.29 11.74
CA THR A 321 -12.31 -3.87 11.98
C THR A 321 -11.00 -3.10 12.11
N GLN A 322 -11.05 -1.78 11.93
CA GLN A 322 -9.92 -0.89 12.07
C GLN A 322 -10.20 0.16 13.14
N LEU A 323 -9.23 0.45 13.99
CA LEU A 323 -9.31 1.48 15.02
C LEU A 323 -8.57 2.73 14.54
N VAL A 324 -9.31 3.81 14.26
CA VAL A 324 -8.77 5.10 13.78
C VAL A 324 -9.25 6.21 14.71
N GLY A 325 -8.32 6.95 15.32
CA GLY A 325 -8.63 7.99 16.31
C GLY A 325 -9.44 7.46 17.50
N GLY A 326 -9.27 6.19 17.86
CA GLY A 326 -10.05 5.52 18.90
C GLY A 326 -11.49 5.14 18.50
N ARG A 327 -11.88 5.20 17.22
CA ARG A 327 -13.16 4.71 16.71
C ARG A 327 -12.98 3.48 15.84
N PHE A 328 -13.91 2.53 15.93
CA PHE A 328 -13.92 1.31 15.12
C PHE A 328 -14.55 1.56 13.75
N PHE A 329 -14.02 0.92 12.72
CA PHE A 329 -14.49 1.00 11.34
C PHE A 329 -14.46 -0.38 10.67
N PRO A 330 -15.63 -0.98 10.36
CA PRO A 330 -16.96 -0.50 10.77
C PRO A 330 -17.12 -0.56 12.31
N ASP A 331 -18.03 0.25 12.84
CA ASP A 331 -18.39 0.30 14.27
C ASP A 331 -19.49 -0.71 14.65
N SER A 332 -20.12 -1.34 13.66
CA SER A 332 -21.05 -2.45 13.87
C SER A 332 -20.92 -3.53 12.79
N LEU A 333 -21.10 -4.77 13.21
CA LEU A 333 -21.00 -5.99 12.41
C LEU A 333 -22.14 -6.93 12.81
N ALA A 334 -22.51 -7.86 11.93
CA ALA A 334 -23.48 -8.90 12.24
C ALA A 334 -22.92 -10.29 11.95
N VAL A 335 -23.13 -11.23 12.86
CA VAL A 335 -22.73 -12.64 12.76
C VAL A 335 -23.90 -13.55 13.13
N ARG A 336 -23.89 -14.80 12.67
CA ARG A 336 -24.94 -15.76 13.04
C ARG A 336 -24.71 -16.36 14.43
N PRO A 337 -25.78 -16.79 15.12
CA PRO A 337 -25.64 -17.59 16.32
C PRO A 337 -24.79 -18.85 16.09
N GLY A 338 -23.90 -19.16 17.03
CA GLY A 338 -23.00 -20.32 16.97
C GLY A 338 -21.81 -20.17 16.00
N ALA A 339 -21.69 -19.05 15.28
CA ALA A 339 -20.57 -18.83 14.36
C ALA A 339 -19.24 -18.75 15.13
N ARG A 340 -18.25 -19.55 14.72
CA ARG A 340 -16.86 -19.37 15.15
C ARG A 340 -16.24 -18.25 14.32
N ILE A 341 -15.71 -17.22 14.98
CA ILE A 341 -15.13 -16.06 14.34
C ILE A 341 -13.66 -15.93 14.68
N GLN A 342 -12.89 -15.44 13.72
CA GLN A 342 -11.62 -14.80 13.99
C GLN A 342 -11.86 -13.30 13.96
N LEU A 343 -11.86 -12.67 15.13
CA LEU A 343 -12.00 -11.24 15.23
C LEU A 343 -10.62 -10.59 15.13
N ALA A 344 -10.39 -9.80 14.08
CA ALA A 344 -9.17 -9.05 13.86
C ALA A 344 -9.38 -7.55 14.04
N VAL A 345 -8.54 -6.92 14.84
CA VAL A 345 -8.53 -5.46 15.07
C VAL A 345 -7.21 -4.89 14.57
N VAL A 346 -7.27 -3.96 13.62
CA VAL A 346 -6.09 -3.23 13.11
C VAL A 346 -6.02 -1.88 13.78
N ASN A 347 -4.94 -1.58 14.49
CA ASN A 347 -4.69 -0.26 15.06
C ASN A 347 -4.06 0.67 14.02
N ARG A 348 -4.84 1.63 13.50
CA ARG A 348 -4.33 2.64 12.55
C ARG A 348 -3.74 3.86 13.25
N ASN A 349 -3.78 3.91 14.58
CA ASN A 349 -3.16 4.99 15.34
C ASN A 349 -1.65 4.81 15.43
N GLN A 350 -0.94 5.90 15.71
CA GLN A 350 0.50 5.87 15.95
C GLN A 350 0.85 5.28 17.33
N THR A 351 -0.06 5.41 18.30
CA THR A 351 0.14 4.95 19.67
C THR A 351 -0.43 3.56 19.88
N PRO A 352 0.15 2.74 20.77
CA PRO A 352 -0.42 1.48 21.18
C PRO A 352 -1.83 1.65 21.77
N VAL A 353 -2.69 0.67 21.54
CA VAL A 353 -4.06 0.61 22.07
C VAL A 353 -4.28 -0.71 22.77
N GLU A 354 -5.20 -0.71 23.74
CA GLU A 354 -5.71 -1.91 24.35
C GLU A 354 -7.21 -1.99 24.06
N VAL A 355 -7.65 -3.10 23.47
CA VAL A 355 -9.06 -3.35 23.17
C VAL A 355 -9.53 -4.59 23.90
N ALA A 356 -10.73 -4.55 24.47
CA ALA A 356 -11.30 -5.68 25.18
C ALA A 356 -12.78 -5.85 24.84
N GLY A 357 -13.23 -7.10 24.83
CA GLY A 357 -14.64 -7.40 24.88
C GLY A 357 -15.20 -7.16 26.27
N GLU A 358 -16.49 -6.89 26.35
CA GLU A 358 -17.20 -6.99 27.63
C GLU A 358 -17.13 -8.42 28.18
N GLU A 359 -17.33 -8.56 29.50
CA GLU A 359 -17.16 -9.81 30.23
C GLU A 359 -17.85 -11.01 29.57
N LYS A 360 -19.10 -10.83 29.12
CA LYS A 360 -19.88 -11.89 28.46
C LYS A 360 -19.32 -12.37 27.11
N MET A 361 -18.35 -11.67 26.52
CA MET A 361 -17.64 -12.14 25.33
C MET A 361 -16.49 -13.09 25.67
N GLY A 362 -15.91 -13.00 26.87
CA GLY A 362 -14.73 -13.79 27.24
C GLY A 362 -13.48 -13.53 26.38
N ILE A 363 -13.46 -12.44 25.60
CA ILE A 363 -12.29 -12.05 24.79
C ILE A 363 -11.31 -11.31 25.70
N PRO A 364 -10.07 -11.82 25.89
CA PRO A 364 -9.07 -11.14 26.70
C PRO A 364 -8.67 -9.79 26.09
N GLY A 365 -8.13 -8.88 26.92
CA GLY A 365 -7.58 -7.62 26.44
C GLY A 365 -6.46 -7.85 25.42
N MET A 366 -6.60 -7.26 24.22
CA MET A 366 -5.61 -7.30 23.16
C MET A 366 -4.83 -5.99 23.18
N LYS A 367 -3.50 -6.08 23.40
CA LYS A 367 -2.58 -4.96 23.26
C LYS A 367 -2.06 -4.92 21.83
N ILE A 368 -2.25 -3.80 21.16
CA ILE A 368 -1.94 -3.64 19.74
C ILE A 368 -1.03 -2.44 19.58
N ALA A 369 0.19 -2.64 19.08
CA ALA A 369 1.12 -1.55 18.81
C ALA A 369 0.55 -0.58 17.75
N GLY A 370 1.16 0.60 17.63
CA GLY A 370 0.79 1.54 16.57
C GLY A 370 1.03 0.94 15.18
N HIS A 371 0.08 1.11 14.26
CA HIS A 371 0.11 0.52 12.92
C HIS A 371 0.20 -1.01 12.86
N ASP A 372 -0.21 -1.69 13.94
CA ASP A 372 -0.18 -3.14 14.07
C ASP A 372 -1.60 -3.74 14.17
N TYR A 373 -1.71 -5.05 14.35
CA TYR A 373 -2.98 -5.75 14.50
C TYR A 373 -2.93 -6.82 15.60
N ALA A 374 -4.10 -7.21 16.09
CA ALA A 374 -4.25 -8.40 16.93
C ALA A 374 -5.56 -9.10 16.59
N ASP A 375 -5.62 -10.40 16.89
CA ASP A 375 -6.82 -11.20 16.73
C ASP A 375 -7.14 -12.09 17.93
N SER A 376 -8.42 -12.47 18.01
CA SER A 376 -8.92 -13.44 18.97
C SER A 376 -9.94 -14.35 18.31
N GLU A 377 -9.95 -15.62 18.71
CA GLU A 377 -11.02 -16.55 18.37
C GLU A 377 -12.20 -16.32 19.33
N TRP A 378 -13.40 -16.19 18.79
CA TRP A 378 -14.62 -16.08 19.58
C TRP A 378 -15.72 -16.93 18.95
N THR A 379 -16.56 -17.56 19.77
CA THR A 379 -17.76 -18.26 19.27
C THR A 379 -18.98 -17.44 19.66
N ALA A 380 -19.72 -16.99 18.64
CA ALA A 380 -20.96 -16.26 18.84
C ALA A 380 -21.96 -17.12 19.63
N PRO A 381 -22.58 -16.60 20.71
CA PRO A 381 -23.59 -17.34 21.44
C PRO A 381 -24.75 -17.82 20.57
N ASN A 382 -25.43 -18.89 21.00
CA ASN A 382 -26.61 -19.40 20.28
C ASN A 382 -27.84 -18.48 20.39
N ALA A 383 -27.86 -17.59 21.39
CA ALA A 383 -28.91 -16.59 21.56
C ALA A 383 -28.59 -15.32 20.76
N GLU A 384 -29.62 -14.70 20.16
CA GLU A 384 -29.47 -13.40 19.53
C GLU A 384 -29.16 -12.31 20.57
N GLY A 385 -28.38 -11.31 20.20
CA GLY A 385 -27.96 -10.27 21.13
C GLY A 385 -26.96 -9.30 20.51
N SER A 386 -26.58 -8.28 21.28
CA SER A 386 -25.51 -7.35 20.92
C SER A 386 -24.36 -7.48 21.89
N PHE A 387 -23.16 -7.58 21.33
CA PHE A 387 -21.90 -7.70 22.06
C PHE A 387 -21.01 -6.52 21.75
N THR A 388 -20.34 -5.98 22.76
CA THR A 388 -19.57 -4.74 22.65
C THR A 388 -18.11 -4.98 22.96
N MET A 389 -17.25 -4.43 22.10
CA MET A 389 -15.84 -4.23 22.41
C MET A 389 -15.52 -2.76 22.50
N ARG A 390 -14.54 -2.43 23.33
CA ARG A 390 -14.13 -1.06 23.64
C ARG A 390 -12.63 -0.93 23.52
N CYS A 391 -12.17 0.25 23.14
CA CYS A 391 -10.79 0.64 23.38
C CYS A 391 -10.66 1.15 24.82
N MET A 392 -9.81 0.50 25.60
CA MET A 392 -9.66 0.72 27.05
C MET A 392 -8.81 1.95 27.37
N ASN A 393 -7.91 2.33 26.47
CA ASN A 393 -6.94 3.41 26.68
C ASN A 393 -6.95 4.46 25.55
N CYS A 394 -8.01 4.51 24.73
CA CYS A 394 -8.14 5.53 23.70
C CYS A 394 -8.64 6.85 24.29
N ALA A 395 -8.16 7.97 23.73
CA ALA A 395 -8.59 9.32 24.11
C ALA A 395 -10.11 9.54 23.92
N LEU A 396 -10.72 8.87 22.93
CA LEU A 396 -12.17 8.88 22.75
C LEU A 396 -12.82 7.74 23.56
N THR A 397 -13.48 8.11 24.65
CA THR A 397 -14.17 7.19 25.57
C THR A 397 -15.43 6.52 24.99
N GLY A 398 -15.87 6.92 23.79
CA GLY A 398 -17.08 6.41 23.13
C GLY A 398 -16.86 5.42 21.99
N GLY A 399 -15.61 5.12 21.63
CA GLY A 399 -15.30 4.19 20.55
C GLY A 399 -15.69 2.76 20.90
N ARG A 400 -16.75 2.24 20.28
CA ARG A 400 -17.23 0.87 20.48
C ARG A 400 -17.43 0.13 19.17
N LEU A 401 -17.12 -1.17 19.18
CA LEU A 401 -17.51 -2.11 18.15
C LEU A 401 -18.72 -2.89 18.63
N ILE A 402 -19.82 -2.86 17.89
CA ILE A 402 -21.04 -3.61 18.21
C ILE A 402 -21.15 -4.83 17.28
N ILE A 403 -20.94 -6.02 17.83
CA ILE A 403 -21.15 -7.30 17.13
C ILE A 403 -22.56 -7.79 17.45
N LYS A 404 -23.45 -7.74 16.45
CA LYS A 404 -24.81 -8.25 16.57
C LYS A 404 -24.84 -9.73 16.21
N VAL A 405 -25.25 -10.57 17.15
CA VAL A 405 -25.55 -11.98 16.89
C VAL A 405 -27.02 -12.05 16.46
N THR A 406 -27.27 -12.35 15.19
CA THR A 406 -28.62 -12.43 14.64
C THR A 406 -28.77 -13.47 13.54
N LYS A 407 -29.93 -14.14 13.50
CA LYS A 407 -30.30 -15.11 12.46
C LYS A 407 -30.38 -14.49 11.07
N THR A 408 -30.63 -13.19 11.00
CA THR A 408 -30.69 -12.42 9.75
C THR A 408 -29.30 -12.12 9.16
N ALA A 409 -28.22 -12.32 9.92
CA ALA A 409 -26.87 -12.18 9.41
C ALA A 409 -26.60 -13.20 8.29
N LYS A 410 -25.75 -12.84 7.33
CA LYS A 410 -25.33 -13.75 6.26
C LYS A 410 -24.62 -14.96 6.87
N ALA A 411 -25.00 -16.16 6.42
CA ALA A 411 -24.30 -17.39 6.83
C ALA A 411 -22.84 -17.32 6.39
N TYR A 412 -21.92 -17.67 7.29
CA TYR A 412 -20.57 -17.99 6.86
C TYR A 412 -20.57 -19.38 6.23
N THR A 413 -20.27 -19.42 4.93
CA THR A 413 -20.02 -20.68 4.23
C THR A 413 -18.52 -20.89 4.25
N SER A 414 -18.07 -21.88 5.01
CA SER A 414 -16.65 -22.23 5.06
C SER A 414 -16.18 -22.61 3.65
N PRO A 415 -15.07 -22.05 3.16
CA PRO A 415 -14.47 -22.44 1.88
C PRO A 415 -14.14 -23.93 1.83
N VAL A 416 -13.86 -24.55 2.98
CA VAL A 416 -13.51 -25.97 3.13
C VAL A 416 -14.64 -26.90 2.67
N GLN A 417 -15.89 -26.42 2.65
CA GLN A 417 -17.06 -27.24 2.28
C GLN A 417 -17.38 -27.24 0.78
N ILE A 418 -16.64 -26.49 -0.04
CA ILE A 418 -16.77 -26.51 -1.49
C ILE A 418 -15.78 -27.56 -2.02
N LYS A 419 -16.21 -28.82 -2.03
CA LYS A 419 -15.43 -29.94 -2.57
C LYS A 419 -15.42 -29.96 -4.09
#